data_AF-E9RTJ8-F1
#
_entry.id   AF-E9RTJ8-F1
#
_cell.length_a   1.000
_cell.length_b   1.000
_cell.length_c   1.000
_cell.angle_alpha   90.00
_cell.angle_beta   90.00
_cell.angle_gamma   90.00
#
_symmetry.space_group_name_H-M   'P 1'
#
loop_
_entity.id
_entity.type
_entity.pdbx_description
1 polymer ?
#
loop_
_entity_poly.entity_id
_entity_poly.type
_entity_poly.pdbx_seq_one_letter_code
_entity_poly.pdbx_strand_id
1 'polypeptide(L)' 'MNKEAYDKAKQLNNDIRAINYNLRKIKEDNVSIIIQTPFSFSSRLEREFIEWLEEKADEYQKEFDEL' A
#
# COMPACT_ATOMS: atom_id res chain seq x y z
N MET A 1 -5.12 5.25 25.02
CA MET A 1 -5.36 4.34 23.89
C MET A 1 -5.68 2.96 24.44
N ASN A 2 -6.83 2.37 24.07
CA ASN A 2 -7.15 1.01 24.47
C ASN A 2 -6.33 0.01 23.60
N LYS A 3 -6.23 -1.25 24.03
CA LYS A 3 -5.43 -2.26 23.34
C LYS A 3 -5.84 -2.43 21.86
N GLU A 4 -7.13 -2.38 21.59
CA GLU A 4 -7.71 -2.51 20.25
C GLU A 4 -7.28 -1.36 19.32
N ALA A 5 -7.35 -0.12 19.79
CA ALA A 5 -6.89 1.05 19.04
C ALA A 5 -5.39 1.01 18.78
N TYR A 6 -4.59 0.54 19.74
CA TYR A 6 -3.15 0.34 19.54
C TYR A 6 -2.86 -0.73 18.48
N ASP A 7 -3.52 -1.89 18.57
CA ASP A 7 -3.31 -2.98 17.61
C ASP A 7 -3.74 -2.56 16.19
N LYS A 8 -4.83 -1.79 16.08
CA LYS A 8 -5.29 -1.20 14.82
C LYS A 8 -4.31 -0.16 14.25
N ALA A 9 -3.85 0.79 15.07
CA ALA A 9 -2.85 1.77 14.65
C ALA A 9 -1.55 1.09 14.19
N LYS A 10 -1.12 0.02 14.87
CA LYS A 10 0.05 -0.77 14.48
C LYS A 10 -0.13 -1.44 13.11
N GLN A 11 -1.31 -2.00 12.83
CA GLN A 11 -1.62 -2.61 11.53
C GLN A 11 -1.60 -1.56 10.42
N LEU A 12 -2.34 -0.46 10.57
CA LEU A 12 -2.38 0.63 9.60
C LEU A 12 -0.98 1.19 9.30
N ASN A 13 -0.17 1.45 10.32
CA ASN A 13 1.20 1.94 10.12
C ASN A 13 2.10 0.93 9.38
N ASN A 14 1.92 -0.37 9.60
CA ASN A 14 2.66 -1.39 8.85
C ASN A 14 2.22 -1.41 7.38
N ASP A 15 0.92 -1.32 7.12
CA ASP A 15 0.36 -1.33 5.78
C ASP A 15 0.79 -0.08 4.99
N ILE A 16 0.66 1.12 5.58
CA ILE A 16 1.13 2.38 5.01
C ILE A 16 2.62 2.29 4.65
N ARG A 17 3.45 1.77 5.55
CA ARG A 17 4.90 1.60 5.29
C ARG A 17 5.17 0.66 4.14
N ALA A 18 4.46 -0.48 4.07
CA ALA A 18 4.63 -1.44 3.00
C ALA A 18 4.19 -0.87 1.64
N ILE A 19 3.04 -0.18 1.60
CA ILE A 19 2.54 0.46 0.37
C ILE A 19 3.53 1.52 -0.10
N ASN A 20 3.94 2.45 0.77
CA ASN A 20 4.87 3.52 0.42
C ASN A 20 6.24 2.98 -0.04
N TYR A 21 6.73 1.91 0.59
CA TYR A 21 7.97 1.26 0.16
C TYR A 21 7.85 0.72 -1.27
N ASN A 22 6.76 0.01 -1.58
CA ASN A 22 6.53 -0.56 -2.91
C ASN A 22 6.33 0.54 -3.96
N LEU A 23 5.48 1.54 -3.68
CA LEU A 23 5.27 2.69 -4.57
C LEU A 23 6.57 3.42 -4.89
N ARG A 24 7.41 3.65 -3.87
CA ARG A 24 8.75 4.24 -4.09
C ARG A 24 9.60 3.36 -5.01
N LYS A 25 9.65 2.05 -4.78
CA LYS A 25 10.43 1.12 -5.60
C LYS A 25 9.95 1.09 -7.06
N ILE A 26 8.65 1.14 -7.29
CA ILE A 26 8.08 1.18 -8.64
C ILE A 26 8.48 2.49 -9.34
N LYS A 27 8.36 3.63 -8.66
CA LYS A 27 8.63 4.96 -9.23
C LYS A 27 10.12 5.23 -9.44
N GLU A 28 10.98 4.82 -8.51
CA GLU A 28 12.42 5.11 -8.54
C GLU A 28 13.20 4.08 -9.34
N ASP A 29 12.93 2.78 -9.13
CA ASP A 29 13.70 1.70 -9.75
C ASP A 29 13.05 1.19 -11.05
N ASN A 30 11.91 1.78 -11.46
CA ASN A 30 11.10 1.37 -12.61
C ASN A 30 10.76 -0.13 -12.57
N VAL A 31 10.57 -0.66 -11.36
CA VAL A 31 10.34 -2.07 -11.08
C VAL A 31 8.85 -2.36 -11.18
N SER A 32 8.50 -3.40 -11.94
CA SER A 32 7.14 -3.92 -11.97
C SER A 32 6.75 -4.57 -10.65
N ILE A 33 5.47 -4.46 -10.30
CA ILE A 33 4.95 -5.15 -9.12
C ILE A 33 4.94 -6.66 -9.40
N ILE A 34 5.85 -7.39 -8.73
CA ILE A 34 5.85 -8.84 -8.76
C ILE A 34 4.92 -9.34 -7.66
N ILE A 35 3.62 -9.40 -7.96
CA ILE A 35 2.72 -10.25 -7.17
C ILE A 35 2.99 -11.69 -7.62
N GLN A 36 3.25 -12.59 -6.68
CA GLN A 36 3.44 -14.02 -6.96
C GLN A 36 2.15 -14.60 -7.53
N THR A 37 2.00 -14.45 -8.83
CA THR A 37 0.89 -14.96 -9.62
C THR A 37 1.50 -15.70 -10.81
N PRO A 38 0.81 -16.70 -11.36
CA PRO A 38 1.32 -17.49 -12.48
C PRO A 38 1.52 -16.67 -13.78
N PHE A 39 1.12 -15.38 -13.81
CA PHE A 39 1.16 -14.54 -14.99
C PHE A 39 1.60 -13.11 -14.65
N SER A 40 2.28 -12.42 -15.55
CA SER A 40 2.50 -10.99 -15.41
C SER A 40 1.19 -10.22 -15.60
N PHE A 41 0.98 -9.14 -14.86
CA PHE A 41 -0.12 -8.23 -15.14
C PHE A 41 0.04 -7.54 -16.48
N SER A 42 -1.07 -7.26 -17.14
CA SER A 42 -1.07 -6.33 -18.27
C SER A 42 -0.68 -4.93 -17.77
N SER A 43 -0.07 -4.11 -18.63
CA SER A 43 0.29 -2.73 -18.29
C SER A 43 -0.90 -1.89 -17.79
N ARG A 44 -2.11 -2.16 -18.31
CA ARG A 44 -3.34 -1.51 -17.82
C ARG A 44 -3.64 -1.90 -16.38
N LEU A 45 -3.63 -3.20 -16.09
CA LEU A 45 -3.92 -3.72 -14.74
C LEU A 45 -2.85 -3.30 -13.73
N GLU A 46 -1.58 -3.29 -14.15
CA GLU A 46 -0.48 -2.80 -13.30
C GLU A 46 -0.67 -1.32 -12.94
N ARG A 47 -1.06 -0.47 -13.91
CA ARG A 47 -1.36 0.93 -13.65
C ARG A 47 -2.56 1.12 -12.71
N GLU A 48 -3.67 0.44 -12.99
CA GLU A 48 -4.88 0.48 -12.14
C GLU A 48 -4.57 0.02 -10.71
N PHE A 49 -3.70 -0.99 -10.55
CA PHE A 49 -3.29 -1.45 -9.23
C PHE A 49 -2.38 -0.44 -8.51
N ILE A 50 -1.49 0.25 -9.21
CA ILE A 50 -0.66 1.32 -8.63
C ILE A 50 -1.54 2.49 -8.17
N GLU A 51 -2.47 2.94 -9.01
CA GLU A 51 -3.43 4.01 -8.66
C GLU A 51 -4.25 3.62 -7.41
N TRP A 52 -4.74 2.38 -7.37
CA TRP A 52 -5.45 1.86 -6.20
C TRP A 52 -4.58 1.81 -4.93
N LEU A 53 -3.29 1.45 -5.04
CA LEU A 53 -2.37 1.46 -3.89
C LEU A 53 -2.13 2.87 -3.36
N GLU A 54 -2.06 3.88 -4.23
CA GLU A 54 -1.94 5.28 -3.84
C GLU A 54 -3.17 5.74 -3.05
N GLU A 55 -4.37 5.48 -3.58
CA GLU A 55 -5.63 5.78 -2.88
C GLU A 55 -5.71 5.10 -1.52
N LYS A 56 -5.29 3.83 -1.42
CA LYS A 56 -5.29 3.09 -0.15
C LYS A 56 -4.30 3.63 0.87
N ALA A 57 -3.14 4.13 0.45
CA ALA A 57 -2.20 4.77 1.35
C ALA A 57 -2.83 6.00 2.02
N ASP A 58 -3.53 6.83 1.24
CA ASP A 58 -4.20 8.03 1.75
C ASP A 58 -5.37 7.69 2.68
N GLU A 59 -6.19 6.70 2.31
CA GLU A 59 -7.28 6.22 3.16
C GLU A 59 -6.76 5.69 4.51
N TYR A 60 -5.70 4.87 4.50
CA TYR A 60 -5.13 4.31 5.72
C TYR A 60 -4.44 5.36 6.58
N GLN A 61 -3.79 6.36 5.96
CA GLN A 61 -3.21 7.47 6.70
C GLN A 61 -4.30 8.27 7.40
N LYS A 62 -5.40 8.57 6.72
CA LYS A 62 -6.55 9.25 7.32
C LYS A 62 -7.14 8.45 8.47
N GLU A 63 -7.34 7.14 8.28
CA GLU A 63 -7.84 6.26 9.34
C GLU A 63 -6.88 6.21 10.54
N PHE A 64 -5.57 6.23 10.31
CA PHE A 64 -4.56 6.27 11.35
C PHE A 64 -4.58 7.60 12.13
N ASP A 65 -4.74 8.73 11.44
CA ASP A 65 -4.77 10.06 12.04
C ASP A 65 -6.03 10.31 12.90
N GLU A 66 -7.10 9.55 12.65
CA GLU A 66 -8.38 9.61 13.37
C GLU A 66 -8.44 8.68 14.62
N LEU A 67 -7.41 7.84 14.86
CA LEU A 67 -7.32 6.90 16.01
C LEU A 67 -6.69 7.50 17.27
#